data_AF-A0A5B8UJU0-F1
#
_entry.id   AF-A0A5B8UJU0-F1
#
_cell.length_a   1.000
_cell.length_b   1.000
_cell.length_c   1.000
_cell.angle_alpha   90.00
_cell.angle_beta   90.00
_cell.angle_gamma   90.00
#
_symmetry.space_group_name_H-M   'P 1'
#
loop_
_entity.id
_entity.type
_entity.pdbx_description
1 polymer ?
#
loop_
_entity_poly.entity_id
_entity_poly.type
_entity_poly.pdbx_seq_one_letter_code
_entity_poly.pdbx_strand_id
1 'polypeptide(L)'
;MNEAHSTLQDLFNRIPRRHTADNVKEIYGILDAYEDVLKDMEADEKYGPNVAPLFEPLDNIRSTIKASNSPKASKKQKDDLFDEASGALKDEIEAALKL
;
A
#
# COMPACT_ATOMS: atom_id res chain seq x y z
N MET A 1 15.54 -15.81 -4.44
CA MET A 1 14.95 -14.52 -4.06
C MET A 1 14.34 -14.69 -2.68
N ASN A 2 14.48 -13.69 -1.81
CA ASN A 2 13.86 -13.71 -0.48
C ASN A 2 12.32 -13.76 -0.65
N GLU A 3 11.61 -14.54 0.15
CA GLU A 3 10.15 -14.75 0.06
C GLU A 3 9.40 -13.42 0.20
N ALA A 4 9.88 -12.54 1.09
CA ALA A 4 9.39 -11.17 1.24
C ALA A 4 9.52 -10.35 -0.05
N HIS A 5 10.67 -10.40 -0.74
CA HIS A 5 10.87 -9.63 -1.98
C HIS A 5 9.97 -10.14 -3.12
N SER A 6 9.74 -11.45 -3.22
CA SER A 6 8.77 -11.99 -4.19
C SER A 6 7.36 -11.48 -3.90
N THR A 7 6.96 -11.51 -2.62
CA THR A 7 5.64 -11.06 -2.18
C THR A 7 5.45 -9.56 -2.43
N LEU A 8 6.42 -8.72 -2.06
CA LEU A 8 6.41 -7.28 -2.34
C LEU A 8 6.29 -6.99 -3.84
N GLN A 9 7.02 -7.73 -4.68
CA GLN A 9 6.95 -7.56 -6.13
C GLN A 9 5.57 -7.92 -6.69
N ASP A 10 4.95 -8.99 -6.18
CA ASP A 10 3.60 -9.39 -6.56
C ASP A 10 2.55 -8.37 -6.12
N LEU A 11 2.67 -7.85 -4.89
CA LEU A 11 1.81 -6.78 -4.37
C LEU A 11 1.92 -5.51 -5.23
N PHE A 12 3.14 -5.07 -5.54
CA PHE A 12 3.42 -3.92 -6.40
C PHE A 12 2.74 -4.03 -7.77
N ASN A 13 2.79 -5.21 -8.38
CA ASN A 13 2.20 -5.46 -9.69
C ASN A 13 0.65 -5.48 -9.67
N ARG A 14 0.05 -5.75 -8.52
CA ARG A 14 -1.40 -5.82 -8.33
C ARG A 14 -2.06 -4.48 -8.02
N ILE A 15 -1.30 -3.44 -7.68
CA ILE A 15 -1.86 -2.13 -7.30
C ILE A 15 -2.76 -1.58 -8.42
N PRO A 16 -4.08 -1.42 -8.17
CA PRO A 16 -5.00 -0.87 -9.15
C PRO A 16 -4.78 0.64 -9.34
N ARG A 17 -5.15 1.18 -10.51
CA ARG A 17 -5.05 2.64 -10.81
C ARG A 17 -6.39 3.34 -11.05
N ARG A 18 -7.51 2.63 -10.93
CA ARG A 18 -8.84 3.17 -11.22
C ARG A 18 -9.75 2.97 -10.02
N HIS A 19 -10.53 3.98 -9.66
CA HIS A 19 -11.48 3.84 -8.58
C HIS A 19 -12.70 3.01 -9.02
N THR A 20 -12.78 1.77 -8.51
CA THR A 20 -13.96 0.89 -8.61
C THR A 20 -14.20 0.23 -7.26
N ALA A 21 -15.41 -0.27 -7.02
CA ALA A 21 -15.72 -0.95 -5.76
C ALA A 21 -14.82 -2.18 -5.51
N ASP A 22 -14.48 -2.91 -6.58
CA ASP A 22 -13.58 -4.06 -6.49
C ASP A 22 -12.13 -3.64 -6.25
N ASN A 23 -11.68 -2.57 -6.91
CA ASN A 23 -10.33 -2.04 -6.70
C ASN A 23 -10.15 -1.42 -5.31
N VAL A 24 -11.20 -0.84 -4.73
CA VAL A 24 -11.18 -0.37 -3.33
C VAL A 24 -11.00 -1.54 -2.36
N LYS A 25 -11.63 -2.69 -2.62
CA LYS A 25 -11.40 -3.90 -1.81
C LYS A 25 -9.99 -4.45 -2.02
N GLU A 26 -9.55 -4.52 -3.27
CA GLU A 26 -8.22 -5.03 -3.63
C GLU A 26 -7.11 -4.20 -2.98
N ILE A 27 -7.17 -2.87 -3.03
CA ILE A 27 -6.12 -2.03 -2.45
C ILE A 27 -6.05 -2.16 -0.93
N TYR A 28 -7.17 -2.36 -0.23
CA TYR A 28 -7.14 -2.69 1.20
C TYR A 28 -6.48 -4.05 1.44
N GLY A 29 -6.79 -5.07 0.63
CA GLY A 29 -6.14 -6.38 0.72
C GLY A 29 -4.63 -6.33 0.44
N ILE A 30 -4.19 -5.49 -0.51
CA ILE A 30 -2.77 -5.25 -0.77
C ILE A 30 -2.11 -4.57 0.42
N LEU A 31 -2.78 -3.58 1.01
CA LEU A 31 -2.24 -2.81 2.12
C LEU A 31 -2.11 -3.66 3.40
N ASP A 32 -3.10 -4.50 3.68
CA ASP A 32 -3.04 -5.47 4.79
C ASP A 32 -1.90 -6.48 4.58
N ALA A 33 -1.79 -7.05 3.37
CA ALA A 33 -0.71 -7.98 3.04
C ALA A 33 0.68 -7.32 3.08
N TYR A 34 0.78 -6.05 2.67
CA TYR A 34 2.03 -5.29 2.77
C TYR A 34 2.44 -5.06 4.23
N GLU A 35 1.49 -4.68 5.09
CA GLU A 35 1.74 -4.51 6.52
C GLU A 35 2.23 -5.82 7.18
N ASP A 36 1.66 -6.97 6.79
CA ASP A 36 2.13 -8.28 7.27
C ASP A 36 3.56 -8.59 6.81
N VAL A 37 3.91 -8.29 5.56
CA VAL A 37 5.30 -8.44 5.08
C VAL A 37 6.26 -7.52 5.83
N LEU A 38 5.86 -6.27 6.12
CA LEU A 38 6.69 -5.37 6.92
C LEU A 38 6.92 -5.90 8.33
N LYS A 39 5.91 -6.50 8.98
CA LYS A 39 6.08 -7.12 10.31
C LYS A 39 7.08 -8.28 10.26
N ASP A 40 7.00 -9.11 9.23
CA ASP A 40 7.93 -10.23 9.04
C ASP A 40 9.36 -9.72 8.78
N MET A 41 9.51 -8.65 8.00
CA MET A 41 10.81 -8.02 7.76
C MET A 41 11.36 -7.33 9.02
N GLU A 42 10.52 -6.66 9.81
CA GLU A 42 10.92 -5.99 11.04
C GLU A 42 11.47 -6.97 12.09
N ALA A 43 10.93 -8.19 12.11
CA ALA A 43 11.38 -9.26 13.01
C ALA A 43 12.81 -9.75 12.72
N ASP A 44 13.36 -9.46 11.53
CA ASP A 44 14.76 -9.74 11.19
C ASP A 44 15.65 -8.56 11.63
N GLU A 45 16.62 -8.84 12.50
CA GLU A 45 17.57 -7.85 13.05
C GLU A 45 18.32 -7.06 11.96
N LYS A 46 18.45 -7.62 10.75
CA LYS A 46 19.10 -6.97 9.61
C LYS A 46 18.26 -5.81 9.04
N TYR A 47 16.94 -5.90 9.13
CA TYR A 47 16.01 -4.99 8.45
C TYR A 47 15.26 -4.08 9.42
N GLY A 48 15.04 -4.48 10.67
CA GLY A 48 14.22 -3.78 11.68
C GLY A 48 14.32 -2.24 11.67
N PRO A 49 15.51 -1.63 11.82
CA PRO A 49 15.65 -0.18 11.85
C PRO A 49 15.23 0.53 10.55
N ASN A 50 15.36 -0.14 9.41
CA ASN A 50 15.01 0.42 8.10
C ASN A 50 13.54 0.18 7.74
N VAL A 51 12.90 -0.82 8.36
CA VAL A 51 11.50 -1.18 8.13
C VAL A 51 10.56 -0.33 8.98
N ALA A 52 10.95 0.01 10.22
CA ALA A 52 10.09 0.77 11.14
C ALA A 52 9.48 2.06 10.53
N PRO A 53 10.21 2.89 9.77
CA PRO A 53 9.63 4.09 9.14
C PRO A 53 8.57 3.79 8.06
N LEU A 54 8.57 2.60 7.46
CA LEU A 54 7.65 2.22 6.38
C LEU A 54 6.21 1.95 6.87
N PHE A 55 6.01 1.85 8.19
CA PHE A 55 4.67 1.74 8.78
C PHE A 55 3.96 3.10 8.88
N GLU A 56 4.69 4.21 9.03
CA GLU A 56 4.09 5.54 9.24
C GLU A 56 3.14 5.98 8.11
N PRO A 57 3.46 5.74 6.82
CA PRO A 57 2.61 6.18 5.72
C PRO A 57 1.30 5.37 5.58
N LEU A 58 1.22 4.16 6.16
CA LEU A 58 0.09 3.25 5.96
C LEU A 58 -1.24 3.85 6.42
N ASP A 59 -1.25 4.54 7.56
CA ASP A 59 -2.46 5.17 8.11
C ASP A 59 -2.98 6.29 7.19
N ASN A 60 -2.07 7.09 6.64
CA ASN A 60 -2.42 8.13 5.68
C ASN A 60 -2.97 7.52 4.39
N ILE A 61 -2.34 6.46 3.87
CA ILE A 61 -2.83 5.76 2.68
C ILE A 61 -4.22 5.18 2.92
N ARG A 62 -4.46 4.50 4.07
CA ARG A 62 -5.78 3.98 4.46
C ARG A 62 -6.82 5.08 4.53
N SER A 63 -6.46 6.25 5.06
CA SER A 63 -7.32 7.43 5.14
C SER A 63 -7.67 7.98 3.76
N THR A 64 -6.70 8.07 2.84
CA THR A 64 -6.92 8.54 1.47
C THR A 64 -7.81 7.56 0.68
N ILE A 65 -7.61 6.24 0.82
CA ILE A 65 -8.51 5.23 0.24
C ILE A 65 -9.93 5.41 0.78
N LYS A 66 -10.09 5.60 2.10
CA LYS A 66 -11.40 5.84 2.71
C LYS A 66 -12.06 7.11 2.18
N ALA A 67 -11.30 8.18 2.00
CA ALA A 67 -11.78 9.43 1.43
C ALA A 67 -12.22 9.26 -0.03
N SER A 68 -11.47 8.48 -0.82
CA SER A 68 -11.82 8.14 -2.20
C SER A 68 -13.19 7.47 -2.30
N ASN A 69 -13.59 6.68 -1.29
CA ASN A 69 -14.89 6.00 -1.29
C ASN A 69 -16.03 6.82 -0.64
N SER A 70 -15.77 8.06 -0.22
CA SER A 70 -16.76 8.89 0.47
C SER A 70 -18.00 9.17 -0.39
N PRO A 71 -19.24 9.07 0.14
CA PRO A 71 -20.44 9.45 -0.60
C PRO A 71 -20.52 10.95 -0.89
N LYS A 72 -19.70 11.77 -0.21
CA LYS A 72 -19.62 13.23 -0.40
C LYS A 72 -18.63 13.63 -1.50
N ALA A 73 -17.80 12.71 -1.99
CA ALA A 73 -16.84 12.98 -3.04
C ALA A 73 -17.48 12.82 -4.43
N SER A 74 -17.24 13.77 -5.31
CA SER A 74 -17.57 13.65 -6.74
C SER A 74 -16.76 12.52 -7.39
N LYS A 75 -17.24 11.97 -8.50
CA LYS A 75 -16.53 10.90 -9.24
C LYS A 75 -15.05 11.24 -9.48
N LYS A 76 -14.78 12.46 -9.97
CA LYS A 76 -13.41 12.92 -10.20
C LYS A 76 -12.58 12.91 -8.93
N GLN A 77 -13.12 13.43 -7.81
CA GLN A 77 -12.40 13.41 -6.53
C GLN A 77 -12.13 11.98 -6.04
N LYS A 78 -13.04 11.04 -6.28
CA LYS A 78 -12.82 9.62 -5.97
C LYS A 78 -11.67 9.05 -6.79
N ASP A 79 -11.67 9.31 -8.09
CA ASP A 79 -10.62 8.87 -9.00
C ASP A 79 -9.25 9.48 -8.61
N ASP A 80 -9.20 10.79 -8.35
CA ASP A 80 -7.98 11.51 -7.97
C ASP A 80 -7.40 11.00 -6.64
N LEU A 81 -8.23 10.87 -5.59
CA LEU A 81 -7.79 10.35 -4.28
C LEU A 81 -7.36 8.89 -4.36
N PHE A 82 -8.03 8.09 -5.18
CA PHE A 82 -7.67 6.69 -5.35
C PHE A 82 -6.32 6.54 -6.06
N ASP A 83 -6.08 7.31 -7.11
CA ASP A 83 -4.80 7.33 -7.82
C ASP A 83 -3.67 7.81 -6.90
N GLU A 84 -3.92 8.83 -6.07
CA GLU A 84 -2.99 9.30 -5.04
C GLU A 84 -2.63 8.18 -4.05
N ALA A 85 -3.62 7.50 -3.48
CA ALA A 85 -3.38 6.40 -2.56
C ALA A 85 -2.64 5.23 -3.22
N SER A 86 -2.96 4.94 -4.48
CA SER A 86 -2.32 3.88 -5.25
C SER A 86 -0.86 4.21 -5.55
N GLY A 87 -0.58 5.47 -5.90
CA GLY A 87 0.78 5.98 -6.09
C GLY A 87 1.60 5.91 -4.81
N ALA A 88 1.06 6.42 -3.71
CA ALA A 88 1.73 6.39 -2.41
C ALA A 88 2.05 4.95 -1.97
N LEU A 89 1.09 4.02 -2.05
CA LEU A 89 1.33 2.61 -1.72
C LEU A 89 2.43 1.99 -2.61
N LYS A 90 2.46 2.37 -3.89
CA LYS A 90 3.47 1.88 -4.82
C LYS A 90 4.87 2.37 -4.45
N ASP A 91 4.99 3.64 -4.08
CA ASP A 91 6.26 4.24 -3.65
C ASP A 91 6.78 3.58 -2.37
N GLU A 92 5.89 3.28 -1.40
CA GLU A 92 6.26 2.57 -0.17
C GLU A 92 6.71 1.13 -0.43
N ILE A 93 5.98 0.36 -1.25
CA ILE A 93 6.40 -1.01 -1.60
C ILE A 93 7.73 -0.99 -2.37
N GLU A 94 7.96 0.03 -3.20
CA GLU A 94 9.25 0.20 -3.89
C GLU A 94 10.39 0.54 -2.91
N ALA A 95 10.12 1.30 -1.85
CA ALA A 95 11.08 1.56 -0.78
C ALA A 95 11.43 0.27 -0.03
N ALA A 96 10.44 -0.57 0.30
CA ALA A 96 10.66 -1.88 0.93
C ALA A 96 11.47 -2.83 0.04
N LEU A 97 11.24 -2.83 -1.28
CA LEU A 97 12.01 -3.64 -2.25
C LEU A 97 13.49 -3.25 -2.35
N LYS A 98 13.86 -2.05 -1.89
CA LYS A 98 15.25 -1.53 -1.93
C LYS A 98 16.04 -1.85 -0.66
N LEU A 99 15.43 -2.48 0.34
CA LEU A 99 16.06 -2.93 1.59
C LEU A 99 16.79 -4.28 1.40
#